data_AF-A0A239DGG0-F1
#
_entry.id   AF-A0A239DGG0-F1
#
_cell.length_a   1.000
_cell.length_b   1.000
_cell.length_c   1.000
_cell.angle_alpha   90.00
_cell.angle_beta   90.00
_cell.angle_gamma   90.00
#
_symmetry.space_group_name_H-M   'P 1'
#
loop_
_entity.id
_entity.type
_entity.pdbx_description
1 polymer ?
#
loop_
_entity_poly.entity_id
_entity_poly.type
_entity_poly.pdbx_seq_one_letter_code
_entity_poly.pdbx_strand_id
1 'polypeptide(L)'
;MTVDSIISRLPAETTDSERERIRRAHAFAARLHDGRRRHSGDPFITHPVAVAEIAADAGLDAQMICAALLHDVLSDADCDEADLNFEFGDEIASLVRGLTDLEALEPADLHTADERVLTLKLLDRLHNMQTLQYVDQQKQLTKSQETLELMTPLAVRLGLNHIADELETLARARLNTSPQGARASARALACATALLPRAARSRYLEEWLGELDALPTRKDRILFTWHVLVSVPHLALLLRNSTWIAALRWILSSNVRTWTPLLALLGWITAETAKDNLGEAVVVLITLPPVLNAGVKWLRTRFVHQE
;
A
#
# COMPACT_ATOMS: atom_id res chain seq x y z
N MET A 1 16.91 18.53 -20.51
CA MET A 1 16.02 18.39 -21.66
C MET A 1 16.15 19.66 -22.48
N THR A 2 16.26 19.56 -23.80
CA THR A 2 16.53 20.69 -24.71
C THR A 2 15.37 20.84 -25.68
N VAL A 3 15.20 22.01 -26.28
CA VAL A 3 14.17 22.18 -27.31
C VAL A 3 14.33 21.23 -28.50
N ASP A 4 15.55 20.80 -28.79
CA ASP A 4 15.84 19.89 -29.90
C ASP A 4 15.13 18.55 -29.76
N SER A 5 14.89 18.08 -28.53
CA SER A 5 14.17 16.83 -28.31
C SER A 5 12.71 16.97 -28.74
N ILE A 6 12.07 18.14 -28.53
CA ILE A 6 10.74 18.43 -29.05
C ILE A 6 10.79 18.51 -30.58
N ILE A 7 11.73 19.28 -31.15
CA ILE A 7 11.83 19.47 -32.61
C ILE A 7 12.03 18.16 -33.36
N SER A 8 12.78 17.22 -32.77
CA SER A 8 13.04 15.90 -33.36
C SER A 8 11.81 14.98 -33.47
N ARG A 9 10.76 15.26 -32.68
CA ARG A 9 9.48 14.53 -32.69
C ARG A 9 8.44 15.12 -33.64
N LEU A 10 8.67 16.33 -34.13
CA LEU A 10 7.72 17.01 -35.01
C LEU A 10 7.66 16.33 -36.39
N PRO A 11 6.48 16.31 -37.04
CA PRO A 11 6.33 15.83 -38.41
C PRO A 11 7.29 16.53 -39.40
N ALA A 12 7.56 15.87 -40.52
CA ALA A 12 8.43 16.44 -41.57
C ALA A 12 7.79 17.69 -42.19
N GLU A 13 6.47 17.76 -42.20
CA GLU A 13 5.67 18.83 -42.77
C GLU A 13 5.67 20.11 -41.92
N THR A 14 6.11 20.04 -40.65
CA THR A 14 6.17 21.22 -39.79
C THR A 14 7.15 22.24 -40.36
N THR A 15 6.64 23.44 -40.60
CA THR A 15 7.36 24.55 -41.25
C THR A 15 8.49 25.08 -40.37
N ASP A 16 9.49 25.71 -41.00
CA ASP A 16 10.58 26.36 -40.25
C ASP A 16 10.06 27.47 -39.33
N SER A 17 9.01 28.17 -39.74
CA SER A 17 8.33 29.20 -38.93
C SER A 17 7.73 28.62 -37.65
N GLU A 18 7.05 27.47 -37.75
CA GLU A 18 6.49 26.78 -36.58
C GLU A 18 7.58 26.26 -35.64
N ARG A 19 8.65 25.66 -36.20
CA ARG A 19 9.81 25.21 -35.40
C ARG A 19 10.45 26.38 -34.66
N GLU A 20 10.57 27.53 -35.32
CA GLU A 20 11.12 28.73 -34.68
C GLU A 20 10.21 29.30 -33.60
N ARG A 21 8.89 29.25 -33.80
CA ARG A 21 7.92 29.65 -32.78
C ARG A 21 8.03 28.79 -31.52
N ILE A 22 8.21 27.48 -31.67
CA ILE A 22 8.46 26.55 -30.55
C ILE A 22 9.79 26.87 -29.85
N ARG A 23 10.86 27.17 -30.58
CA ARG A 23 12.14 27.60 -29.99
C ARG A 23 12.01 28.88 -29.18
N ARG A 24 11.27 29.86 -29.70
CA ARG A 24 10.97 31.09 -28.98
C ARG A 24 10.17 30.84 -27.70
N ALA A 25 9.13 30.01 -27.77
CA ALA A 25 8.32 29.64 -26.60
C ALA A 25 9.18 28.96 -25.51
N HIS A 26 10.05 28.03 -25.90
CA HIS A 26 10.99 27.39 -24.99
C HIS A 26 11.94 28.40 -24.34
N ALA A 27 12.57 29.28 -25.13
CA ALA A 27 13.49 30.28 -24.60
C ALA A 27 12.80 31.26 -23.64
N PHE A 28 11.56 31.65 -23.96
CA PHE A 28 10.75 32.52 -23.14
C PHE A 28 10.40 31.88 -21.80
N ALA A 29 9.88 30.65 -21.81
CA ALA A 29 9.58 29.88 -20.60
C ALA A 29 10.84 29.62 -19.75
N ALA A 30 11.95 29.26 -20.39
CA ALA A 30 13.22 29.02 -19.71
C ALA A 30 13.73 30.26 -18.96
N ARG A 31 13.57 31.45 -19.56
CA ARG A 31 13.92 32.73 -18.93
C ARG A 31 13.03 33.05 -17.73
N LEU A 32 11.72 32.88 -17.86
CA LEU A 32 10.74 33.22 -16.81
C LEU A 32 10.80 32.28 -15.59
N HIS A 33 11.16 31.02 -15.83
CA HIS A 33 11.34 30.03 -14.79
C HIS A 33 12.80 29.87 -14.33
N ASP A 34 13.70 30.78 -14.74
CA ASP A 34 15.10 30.74 -14.31
C ASP A 34 15.19 30.86 -12.78
N GLY A 35 16.15 30.14 -12.19
CA GLY A 35 16.31 30.03 -10.74
C GLY A 35 15.25 29.18 -10.02
N ARG A 36 14.10 28.85 -10.63
CA ARG A 36 13.08 27.99 -10.02
C ARG A 36 13.45 26.50 -10.09
N ARG A 37 12.88 25.72 -9.18
CA ARG A 37 13.13 24.27 -9.06
C ARG A 37 11.83 23.49 -8.85
N ARG A 38 11.76 22.28 -9.40
CA ARG A 38 10.71 21.28 -9.12
C ARG A 38 10.91 20.68 -7.73
N HIS A 39 9.89 19.97 -7.24
CA HIS A 39 10.02 19.14 -6.03
C HIS A 39 11.13 18.08 -6.12
N SER A 40 11.48 17.63 -7.32
CA SER A 40 12.61 16.72 -7.55
C SER A 40 13.98 17.38 -7.33
N GLY A 41 14.05 18.71 -7.33
CA GLY A 41 15.29 19.49 -7.35
C GLY A 41 15.79 19.85 -8.75
N ASP A 42 15.12 19.40 -9.81
CA ASP A 42 15.46 19.76 -11.19
C ASP A 42 15.06 21.21 -11.53
N PRO A 43 15.70 21.87 -12.52
CA PRO A 43 15.24 23.15 -13.05
C PRO A 43 13.78 23.10 -13.47
N PHE A 44 12.98 24.12 -13.14
CA PHE A 44 11.53 24.07 -13.39
C PHE A 44 11.16 23.86 -14.86
N ILE A 45 11.95 24.43 -15.79
CA ILE A 45 11.77 24.29 -17.24
C ILE A 45 11.71 22.83 -17.74
N THR A 46 12.24 21.85 -16.98
CA THR A 46 12.15 20.44 -17.38
C THR A 46 10.70 19.97 -17.48
N HIS A 47 9.79 20.53 -16.69
CA HIS A 47 8.38 20.16 -16.74
C HIS A 47 7.65 20.68 -17.99
N PRO A 48 7.63 21.98 -18.30
CA PRO A 48 7.03 22.45 -19.55
C PRO A 48 7.62 21.76 -20.78
N VAL A 49 8.92 21.48 -20.78
CA VAL A 49 9.56 20.73 -21.88
C VAL A 49 9.01 19.31 -21.97
N ALA A 50 8.87 18.58 -20.87
CA ALA A 50 8.31 17.23 -20.88
C ALA A 50 6.83 17.22 -21.31
N VAL A 51 6.02 18.19 -20.88
CA VAL A 51 4.62 18.32 -21.34
C VAL A 51 4.56 18.60 -22.84
N ALA A 52 5.45 19.45 -23.35
CA ALA A 52 5.56 19.74 -24.77
C ALA A 52 6.07 18.54 -25.61
N GLU A 53 6.93 17.69 -25.04
CA GLU A 53 7.31 16.42 -25.67
C GLU A 53 6.12 15.47 -25.77
N ILE A 54 5.32 15.33 -24.70
CA ILE A 54 4.09 14.52 -24.73
C ILE A 54 3.12 15.07 -25.78
N ALA A 55 2.99 16.40 -25.89
CA ALA A 55 2.15 17.03 -26.90
C ALA A 55 2.64 16.74 -28.33
N ALA A 56 3.96 16.78 -28.56
CA ALA A 56 4.56 16.43 -29.84
C ALA A 56 4.37 14.94 -30.18
N ASP A 57 4.57 14.05 -29.21
CA ASP A 57 4.37 12.60 -29.37
C ASP A 57 2.88 12.26 -29.65
N ALA A 58 1.95 13.06 -29.11
CA ALA A 58 0.52 12.98 -29.40
C ALA A 58 0.14 13.57 -30.77
N GLY A 59 1.09 14.13 -31.52
CA GLY A 59 0.86 14.70 -32.85
C GLY A 59 0.11 16.04 -32.84
N LEU A 60 0.16 16.78 -31.73
CA LEU A 60 -0.48 18.09 -31.63
C LEU A 60 0.28 19.15 -32.45
N ASP A 61 -0.45 20.19 -32.86
CA ASP A 61 0.12 21.26 -33.68
C ASP A 61 1.11 22.16 -32.91
N ALA A 62 1.79 23.03 -33.66
CA ALA A 62 2.79 23.92 -33.09
C ALA A 62 2.20 24.91 -32.06
N GLN A 63 0.92 25.25 -32.15
CA GLN A 63 0.28 26.19 -31.21
C GLN A 63 0.07 25.52 -29.85
N MET A 64 -0.43 24.28 -29.86
CA MET A 64 -0.57 23.45 -28.68
C MET A 64 0.76 23.17 -28.01
N ILE A 65 1.82 22.89 -28.80
CA ILE A 65 3.17 22.69 -28.26
C ILE A 65 3.72 23.97 -27.64
N CYS A 66 3.50 25.13 -28.26
CA CYS A 66 3.87 26.41 -27.66
C CYS A 66 3.10 26.67 -26.36
N ALA A 67 1.78 26.42 -26.34
CA ALA A 67 0.97 26.57 -25.14
C ALA A 67 1.42 25.61 -24.02
N ALA A 68 1.80 24.37 -24.34
CA ALA A 68 2.37 23.43 -23.38
C ALA A 68 3.68 23.92 -22.76
N LEU A 69 4.56 24.56 -23.54
CA LEU A 69 5.79 25.18 -23.02
C LEU A 69 5.50 26.39 -22.11
N LEU A 70 4.36 27.05 -22.30
CA LEU A 70 4.00 28.30 -21.64
C LEU A 70 2.94 28.12 -20.55
N HIS A 71 2.43 26.91 -20.31
CA HIS A 71 1.21 26.69 -19.53
C HIS A 71 1.27 27.22 -18.08
N ASP A 72 2.46 27.22 -17.47
CA ASP A 72 2.66 27.67 -16.09
C ASP A 72 3.16 29.11 -15.98
N VAL A 73 3.37 29.84 -17.08
CA VAL A 73 4.02 31.17 -17.01
C VAL A 73 3.13 32.25 -16.40
N LEU A 74 1.80 32.13 -16.48
CA LEU A 74 0.86 33.06 -15.86
C LEU A 74 0.65 32.78 -14.37
N SER A 75 0.64 31.49 -13.97
CA SER A 75 0.39 31.08 -12.59
C SER A 75 1.66 31.11 -11.74
N ASP A 76 2.77 30.66 -12.32
CA ASP A 76 4.02 30.40 -11.63
C ASP A 76 5.18 31.25 -12.17
N ALA A 77 4.93 32.33 -12.93
CA ALA A 77 5.98 33.27 -13.30
C ALA A 77 5.56 34.75 -13.31
N ASP A 78 6.54 35.63 -13.48
CA ASP A 78 6.33 37.08 -13.58
C ASP A 78 6.07 37.44 -15.04
N CYS A 79 4.85 37.14 -15.49
CA CYS A 79 4.39 37.33 -16.86
C CYS A 79 2.90 37.66 -16.86
N ASP A 80 2.51 38.72 -17.56
CA ASP A 80 1.10 39.06 -17.73
C ASP A 80 0.56 38.51 -19.07
N GLU A 81 -0.76 38.41 -19.18
CA GLU A 81 -1.42 37.99 -20.42
C GLU A 81 -1.09 38.92 -21.60
N ALA A 82 -0.86 40.21 -21.32
CA ALA A 82 -0.46 41.19 -22.33
C ALA A 82 0.89 40.85 -22.97
N ASP A 83 1.85 40.34 -22.19
CA ASP A 83 3.17 39.94 -22.68
C ASP A 83 3.05 38.71 -23.60
N LEU A 84 2.24 37.72 -23.21
CA LEU A 84 1.96 36.54 -24.04
C LEU A 84 1.29 36.91 -25.36
N ASN A 85 0.30 37.80 -25.31
CA ASN A 85 -0.38 38.30 -26.50
C ASN A 85 0.58 39.01 -27.45
N PHE A 86 1.48 39.85 -26.92
CA PHE A 86 2.47 40.55 -27.72
C PHE A 86 3.49 39.60 -28.37
N GLU A 87 4.00 38.63 -27.61
CA GLU A 87 5.07 37.73 -28.07
C GLU A 87 4.59 36.60 -28.97
N PHE A 88 3.42 36.03 -28.65
CA PHE A 88 2.90 34.79 -29.24
C PHE A 88 1.52 34.92 -29.87
N GLY A 89 0.83 36.05 -29.72
CA GLY A 89 -0.49 36.30 -30.30
C GLY A 89 -1.65 35.70 -29.51
N ASP A 90 -2.85 36.14 -29.88
CA ASP A 90 -4.13 35.88 -29.18
C ASP A 90 -4.45 34.40 -29.01
N GLU A 91 -4.21 33.58 -30.03
CA GLU A 91 -4.57 32.16 -29.97
C GLU A 91 -3.80 31.40 -28.89
N ILE A 92 -2.48 31.63 -28.76
CA ILE A 92 -1.66 30.96 -27.74
C ILE A 92 -1.93 31.55 -26.36
N ALA A 93 -2.06 32.88 -26.26
CA ALA A 93 -2.38 33.55 -25.01
C ALA A 93 -3.73 33.08 -24.45
N SER A 94 -4.74 32.93 -25.30
CA SER A 94 -6.07 32.41 -24.93
C SER A 94 -6.03 30.98 -24.42
N LEU A 95 -5.21 30.10 -25.03
CA LEU A 95 -5.02 28.73 -24.53
C LEU A 95 -4.38 28.71 -23.14
N VAL A 96 -3.33 29.51 -22.91
CA VAL A 96 -2.64 29.59 -21.62
C VAL A 96 -3.54 30.22 -20.55
N ARG A 97 -4.27 31.30 -20.87
CA ARG A 97 -5.27 31.87 -19.96
C ARG A 97 -6.35 30.85 -19.62
N GLY A 98 -6.86 30.12 -20.61
CA GLY A 98 -7.87 29.09 -20.39
C GLY A 98 -7.41 28.04 -19.37
N LEU A 99 -6.13 27.68 -19.35
CA LEU A 99 -5.57 26.73 -18.38
C LEU A 99 -5.60 27.27 -16.95
N THR A 100 -5.30 28.56 -16.76
CA THR A 100 -5.43 29.24 -15.46
C THR A 100 -6.90 29.31 -15.03
N ASP A 101 -7.81 29.67 -15.95
CA ASP A 101 -9.24 29.75 -15.67
C ASP A 101 -9.84 28.39 -15.26
N LEU A 102 -9.35 27.29 -15.86
CA LEU A 102 -9.77 25.93 -15.51
C LEU A 102 -9.52 25.59 -14.04
N GLU A 103 -8.51 26.16 -13.39
CA GLU A 103 -8.19 25.86 -11.99
C GLU A 103 -9.26 26.38 -11.01
N ALA A 104 -10.04 27.37 -11.44
CA ALA A 104 -11.14 27.95 -10.68
C ALA A 104 -12.51 27.31 -10.97
N LEU A 105 -12.60 26.43 -11.97
CA LEU A 105 -13.86 25.79 -12.35
C LEU A 105 -14.20 24.62 -11.44
N GLU A 106 -15.50 24.48 -11.16
CA GLU A 106 -16.03 23.29 -10.52
C GLU A 106 -15.92 22.08 -11.47
N PRO A 107 -15.73 20.85 -10.94
CA PRO A 107 -15.57 19.66 -11.78
C PRO A 107 -16.70 19.42 -12.79
N ALA A 108 -17.92 19.85 -12.47
CA ALA A 108 -19.08 19.73 -13.36
C ALA A 108 -18.97 20.64 -14.61
N ASP A 109 -18.27 21.76 -14.49
CA ASP A 109 -18.17 22.79 -15.53
C ASP A 109 -17.00 22.54 -16.49
N LEU A 110 -16.05 21.65 -16.14
CA LEU A 110 -15.00 21.18 -17.05
C LEU A 110 -15.56 20.65 -18.38
N HIS A 111 -16.82 20.22 -18.38
CA HIS A 111 -17.41 19.65 -19.59
C HIS A 111 -17.66 20.67 -20.70
N THR A 112 -17.73 21.95 -20.39
CA THR A 112 -18.06 23.03 -21.34
C THR A 112 -16.83 23.82 -21.81
N ALA A 113 -15.65 23.54 -21.25
CA ALA A 113 -14.41 24.22 -21.60
C ALA A 113 -13.87 23.79 -22.99
N ASP A 114 -12.99 24.63 -23.56
CA ASP A 114 -12.31 24.37 -24.84
C ASP A 114 -11.53 23.04 -24.75
N GLU A 115 -11.80 22.13 -25.69
CA GLU A 115 -11.17 20.80 -25.76
C GLU A 115 -9.65 20.86 -25.85
N ARG A 116 -9.09 21.90 -26.47
CA ARG A 116 -7.64 22.12 -26.55
C ARG A 116 -7.05 22.45 -25.17
N VAL A 117 -7.73 23.31 -24.41
CA VAL A 117 -7.31 23.66 -23.04
C VAL A 117 -7.40 22.44 -22.12
N LEU A 118 -8.48 21.67 -22.23
CA LEU A 118 -8.63 20.41 -21.49
C LEU A 118 -7.56 19.38 -21.88
N THR A 119 -7.24 19.28 -23.17
CA THR A 119 -6.16 18.42 -23.67
C THR A 119 -4.84 18.80 -23.01
N LEU A 120 -4.46 20.09 -23.03
CA LEU A 120 -3.24 20.56 -22.36
C LEU A 120 -3.23 20.22 -20.86
N LYS A 121 -4.36 20.39 -20.16
CA LYS A 121 -4.47 20.04 -18.73
C LYS A 121 -4.26 18.55 -18.48
N LEU A 122 -4.73 17.68 -19.39
CA LEU A 122 -4.50 16.24 -19.31
C LEU A 122 -3.02 15.88 -19.53
N LEU A 123 -2.34 16.56 -20.46
CA LEU A 123 -0.90 16.33 -20.69
C LEU A 123 -0.06 16.78 -19.49
N ASP A 124 -0.37 17.95 -18.93
CA ASP A 124 0.21 18.40 -17.66
C ASP A 124 -0.03 17.37 -16.55
N ARG A 125 -1.29 16.94 -16.38
CA ARG A 125 -1.64 15.92 -15.39
C ARG A 125 -0.84 14.63 -15.59
N LEU A 126 -0.65 14.18 -16.81
CA LEU A 126 0.13 12.97 -17.12
C LEU A 126 1.57 13.09 -16.62
N HIS A 127 2.26 14.17 -16.97
CA HIS A 127 3.63 14.39 -16.50
C HIS A 127 3.71 14.53 -14.97
N ASN A 128 2.72 15.18 -14.37
CA ASN A 128 2.62 15.28 -12.91
C ASN A 128 2.42 13.91 -12.24
N MET A 129 1.66 13.00 -12.86
CA MET A 129 1.50 11.62 -12.39
C MET A 129 2.78 10.78 -12.57
N GLN A 130 3.53 10.98 -13.65
CA GLN A 130 4.83 10.33 -13.90
C GLN A 130 5.88 10.76 -12.87
N THR A 131 5.82 11.99 -12.36
CA THR A 131 6.77 12.57 -11.38
C THR A 131 6.21 12.66 -9.95
N LEU A 132 5.06 12.02 -9.68
CA LEU A 132 4.30 12.20 -8.43
C LEU A 132 5.07 11.82 -7.15
N GLN A 133 6.06 10.93 -7.26
CA GLN A 133 6.85 10.41 -6.14
C GLN A 133 7.64 11.47 -5.35
N TYR A 134 7.90 12.63 -5.94
CA TYR A 134 8.62 13.73 -5.28
C TYR A 134 7.71 14.63 -4.41
N VAL A 135 6.39 14.40 -4.44
CA VAL A 135 5.40 15.15 -3.66
C VAL A 135 5.06 14.40 -2.37
N ASP A 136 4.56 15.08 -1.33
CA ASP A 136 4.15 14.45 -0.08
C ASP A 136 3.04 13.39 -0.27
N GLN A 137 3.06 12.36 0.57
CA GLN A 137 2.17 11.18 0.42
C GLN A 137 0.68 11.55 0.38
N GLN A 138 0.24 12.55 1.15
CA GLN A 138 -1.15 12.96 1.18
C GLN A 138 -1.56 13.56 -0.17
N LYS A 139 -0.76 14.48 -0.73
CA LYS A 139 -0.98 15.00 -2.08
C LYS A 139 -0.88 13.92 -3.15
N GLN A 140 -0.01 12.93 -3.01
CA GLN A 140 0.03 11.80 -3.95
C GLN A 140 -1.32 11.07 -3.99
N LEU A 141 -1.92 10.80 -2.84
CA LEU A 141 -3.22 10.13 -2.76
C LEU A 141 -4.33 11.01 -3.34
N THR A 142 -4.40 12.29 -2.95
CA THR A 142 -5.42 13.23 -3.46
C THR A 142 -5.33 13.37 -4.98
N LYS A 143 -4.13 13.63 -5.53
CA LYS A 143 -3.94 13.76 -6.98
C LYS A 143 -4.26 12.46 -7.72
N SER A 144 -3.95 11.29 -7.14
CA SER A 144 -4.29 10.00 -7.75
C SER A 144 -5.80 9.74 -7.75
N GLN A 145 -6.52 10.11 -6.68
CA GLN A 145 -7.98 10.00 -6.63
C GLN A 145 -8.64 10.91 -7.67
N GLU A 146 -8.28 12.19 -7.68
CA GLU A 146 -8.76 13.16 -8.67
C GLU A 146 -8.47 12.69 -10.11
N THR A 147 -7.30 12.10 -10.33
CA THR A 147 -6.94 11.55 -11.64
C THR A 147 -7.92 10.47 -12.09
N LEU A 148 -8.23 9.51 -11.22
CA LEU A 148 -9.17 8.42 -11.57
C LEU A 148 -10.62 8.90 -11.69
N GLU A 149 -11.04 9.81 -10.83
CA GLU A 149 -12.43 10.23 -10.72
C GLU A 149 -12.81 11.25 -11.80
N LEU A 150 -11.85 12.08 -12.22
CA LEU A 150 -12.12 13.22 -13.09
C LEU A 150 -11.28 13.20 -14.39
N MET A 151 -9.97 13.04 -14.28
CA MET A 151 -9.06 13.22 -15.43
C MET A 151 -9.11 12.03 -16.40
N THR A 152 -9.15 10.80 -15.90
CA THR A 152 -9.25 9.60 -16.74
C THR A 152 -10.56 9.59 -17.55
N PRO A 153 -11.76 9.79 -16.96
CA PRO A 153 -13.00 9.90 -17.73
C PRO A 153 -12.97 11.05 -18.75
N LEU A 154 -12.37 12.19 -18.39
CA LEU A 154 -12.20 13.33 -19.27
C LEU A 154 -11.33 12.99 -20.49
N ALA A 155 -10.21 12.28 -20.28
CA ALA A 155 -9.33 11.83 -21.36
C ALA A 155 -10.04 10.85 -22.32
N VAL A 156 -10.81 9.89 -21.79
CA VAL A 156 -11.63 8.98 -22.61
C VAL A 156 -12.64 9.75 -23.44
N ARG A 157 -13.31 10.75 -22.85
CA ARG A 157 -14.28 11.60 -23.55
C ARG A 157 -13.68 12.34 -24.74
N LEU A 158 -12.45 12.84 -24.59
CA LEU A 158 -11.71 13.54 -25.66
C LEU A 158 -11.05 12.57 -26.66
N GLY A 159 -11.25 11.26 -26.53
CA GLY A 159 -10.66 10.25 -27.40
C GLY A 159 -9.17 9.97 -27.14
N LEU A 160 -8.61 10.51 -26.07
CA LEU A 160 -7.21 10.36 -25.67
C LEU A 160 -6.98 9.06 -24.88
N ASN A 161 -7.37 7.92 -25.48
CA ASN A 161 -7.43 6.63 -24.78
C ASN A 161 -6.07 6.19 -24.20
N HIS A 162 -4.98 6.36 -24.94
CA HIS A 162 -3.64 6.04 -24.45
C HIS A 162 -3.28 6.83 -23.18
N ILE A 163 -3.59 8.13 -23.16
CA ILE A 163 -3.34 9.00 -22.00
C ILE A 163 -4.23 8.58 -20.84
N ALA A 164 -5.49 8.23 -21.11
CA ALA A 164 -6.42 7.75 -20.08
C ALA A 164 -5.89 6.47 -19.40
N ASP A 165 -5.43 5.50 -20.18
CA ASP A 165 -4.89 4.23 -19.69
C ASP A 165 -3.63 4.43 -18.83
N GLU A 166 -2.73 5.34 -19.26
CA GLU A 166 -1.51 5.64 -18.53
C GLU A 166 -1.81 6.37 -17.21
N LEU A 167 -2.69 7.37 -17.24
CA LEU A 167 -3.18 8.07 -16.04
C LEU A 167 -3.81 7.09 -15.04
N GLU A 168 -4.67 6.19 -15.52
CA GLU A 168 -5.31 5.17 -14.69
C GLU A 168 -4.28 4.24 -14.05
N THR A 169 -3.31 3.78 -14.83
CA THR A 169 -2.24 2.88 -14.37
C THR A 169 -1.41 3.54 -13.27
N LEU A 170 -0.94 4.76 -13.50
CA LEU A 170 -0.13 5.52 -12.54
C LEU A 170 -0.91 5.81 -11.24
N ALA A 171 -2.16 6.25 -11.36
CA ALA A 171 -2.98 6.56 -10.20
C ALA A 171 -3.31 5.32 -9.37
N ARG A 172 -3.69 4.20 -10.01
CA ARG A 172 -3.96 2.94 -9.30
C ARG A 172 -2.73 2.40 -8.60
N ALA A 173 -1.55 2.48 -9.23
CA ALA A 173 -0.30 2.04 -8.60
C ALA A 173 -0.05 2.76 -7.26
N ARG A 174 -0.34 4.06 -7.19
CA ARG A 174 -0.16 4.89 -5.98
C ARG A 174 -1.23 4.65 -4.93
N LEU A 175 -2.48 4.44 -5.33
CA LEU A 175 -3.55 4.12 -4.39
C LEU A 175 -3.43 2.72 -3.81
N ASN A 176 -2.94 1.75 -4.59
CA ASN A 176 -2.73 0.38 -4.13
C ASN A 176 -1.56 0.25 -3.15
N THR A 177 -0.57 1.13 -3.23
CA THR A 177 0.53 1.25 -2.26
C THR A 177 0.14 2.07 -1.02
N SER A 178 -1.08 2.63 -0.96
CA SER A 178 -1.54 3.43 0.18
C SER A 178 -1.73 2.60 1.47
N PRO A 179 -1.18 3.04 2.62
CA PRO A 179 -1.20 2.30 3.87
C PRO A 179 -2.57 2.27 4.56
N GLN A 180 -3.67 2.79 4.00
CA GLN A 180 -4.98 2.72 4.67
C GLN A 180 -5.48 1.27 4.85
N GLY A 181 -5.26 0.41 3.85
CA GLY A 181 -5.48 -1.03 3.99
C GLY A 181 -4.47 -1.68 4.95
N ALA A 182 -3.22 -1.23 4.91
CA ALA A 182 -2.17 -1.72 5.81
C ALA A 182 -2.44 -1.36 7.28
N ARG A 183 -3.03 -0.20 7.58
CA ARG A 183 -3.36 0.23 8.96
C ARG A 183 -4.43 -0.64 9.60
N ALA A 184 -5.48 -1.01 8.86
CA ALA A 184 -6.52 -1.89 9.38
C ALA A 184 -5.99 -3.31 9.61
N SER A 185 -5.26 -3.85 8.62
CA SER A 185 -4.56 -5.14 8.72
C SER A 185 -3.53 -5.16 9.86
N ALA A 186 -2.70 -4.11 10.00
CA ALA A 186 -1.72 -3.97 11.05
C ALA A 186 -2.36 -3.98 12.45
N ARG A 187 -3.49 -3.29 12.63
CA ARG A 187 -4.25 -3.33 13.90
C ARG A 187 -4.79 -4.73 14.19
N ALA A 188 -5.31 -5.43 13.18
CA ALA A 188 -5.80 -6.79 13.34
C ALA A 188 -4.67 -7.76 13.72
N LEU A 189 -3.51 -7.66 13.06
CA LEU A 189 -2.30 -8.44 13.38
C LEU A 189 -1.79 -8.14 14.79
N ALA A 190 -1.73 -6.85 15.17
CA ALA A 190 -1.36 -6.45 16.53
C ALA A 190 -2.29 -7.06 17.59
N CYS A 191 -3.60 -7.04 17.37
CA CYS A 191 -4.56 -7.72 18.25
C CYS A 191 -4.34 -9.24 18.31
N ALA A 192 -4.05 -9.88 17.17
CA ALA A 192 -3.82 -11.32 17.09
C ALA A 192 -2.62 -11.76 17.95
N THR A 193 -1.55 -10.95 18.02
CA THR A 193 -0.38 -11.26 18.84
C THR A 193 -0.69 -11.36 20.33
N ALA A 194 -1.82 -10.83 20.81
CA ALA A 194 -2.25 -11.00 22.19
C ALA A 194 -2.43 -12.48 22.58
N LEU A 195 -2.78 -13.35 21.61
CA LEU A 195 -2.91 -14.80 21.82
C LEU A 195 -1.55 -15.50 22.02
N LEU A 196 -0.47 -14.94 21.48
CA LEU A 196 0.88 -15.47 21.58
C LEU A 196 1.49 -15.23 22.99
N PRO A 197 2.47 -16.06 23.42
CA PRO A 197 3.25 -15.83 24.64
C PRO A 197 3.94 -14.47 24.61
N ARG A 198 4.00 -13.77 25.76
CA ARG A 198 4.55 -12.40 25.86
C ARG A 198 5.95 -12.27 25.24
N ALA A 199 6.82 -13.26 25.44
CA ALA A 199 8.19 -13.27 24.92
C ALA A 199 8.27 -13.36 23.38
N ALA A 200 7.22 -13.83 22.71
CA ALA A 200 7.20 -14.02 21.26
C ALA A 200 6.45 -12.89 20.52
N ARG A 201 5.69 -12.05 21.22
CA ARG A 201 4.77 -11.07 20.59
C ARG A 201 5.49 -10.05 19.72
N SER A 202 6.56 -9.43 20.23
CA SER A 202 7.30 -8.39 19.52
C SER A 202 7.91 -8.93 18.23
N ARG A 203 8.59 -10.08 18.31
CA ARG A 203 9.22 -10.73 17.15
C ARG A 203 8.22 -11.02 16.03
N TYR A 204 7.12 -11.71 16.34
CA TYR A 204 6.11 -12.05 15.33
C TYR A 204 5.34 -10.82 14.83
N LEU A 205 5.15 -9.81 15.66
CA LEU A 205 4.52 -8.57 15.22
C LEU A 205 5.38 -7.85 14.18
N GLU A 206 6.68 -7.70 14.44
CA GLU A 206 7.63 -7.08 13.51
C GLU A 206 7.70 -7.84 12.18
N GLU A 207 7.79 -9.17 12.25
CA GLU A 207 7.82 -10.06 11.08
C GLU A 207 6.55 -9.92 10.22
N TRP A 208 5.36 -10.01 10.84
CA TRP A 208 4.10 -9.89 10.10
C TRP A 208 3.83 -8.48 9.57
N LEU A 209 4.28 -7.44 10.27
CA LEU A 209 4.17 -6.07 9.77
C LEU A 209 5.11 -5.84 8.58
N GLY A 210 6.33 -6.39 8.62
CA GLY A 210 7.26 -6.33 7.50
C GLY A 210 6.73 -7.05 6.26
N GLU A 211 6.16 -8.24 6.42
CA GLU A 211 5.51 -8.96 5.31
C GLU A 211 4.28 -8.21 4.77
N LEU A 212 3.46 -7.62 5.65
CA LEU A 212 2.29 -6.84 5.26
C LEU A 212 2.67 -5.62 4.41
N ASP A 213 3.79 -4.96 4.74
CA ASP A 213 4.29 -3.77 4.03
C ASP A 213 4.90 -4.13 2.67
N ALA A 214 5.44 -5.34 2.53
CA ALA A 214 5.98 -5.86 1.28
C ALA A 214 4.89 -6.26 0.25
N LEU A 215 3.63 -6.37 0.66
CA LEU A 215 2.53 -6.82 -0.21
C LEU A 215 1.99 -5.66 -1.08
N PRO A 216 1.95 -5.84 -2.42
CA PRO A 216 1.66 -4.75 -3.36
C PRO A 216 0.19 -4.36 -3.39
N THR A 217 -0.75 -5.30 -3.22
CA THR A 217 -2.18 -5.03 -3.39
C THR A 217 -2.98 -5.12 -2.08
N ARG A 218 -4.12 -4.42 -2.05
CA ARG A 218 -5.07 -4.49 -0.92
C ARG A 218 -5.66 -5.89 -0.72
N LYS A 219 -5.91 -6.63 -1.81
CA LYS A 219 -6.45 -8.00 -1.73
C LYS A 219 -5.45 -8.95 -1.08
N ASP A 220 -4.18 -8.86 -1.46
CA ASP A 220 -3.11 -9.69 -0.90
C ASP A 220 -2.92 -9.41 0.60
N ARG A 221 -2.96 -8.13 0.99
CA ARG A 221 -2.89 -7.72 2.40
C ARG A 221 -4.05 -8.28 3.24
N ILE A 222 -5.27 -8.28 2.71
CA ILE A 222 -6.44 -8.87 3.40
C ILE A 222 -6.30 -10.39 3.51
N LEU A 223 -5.92 -11.06 2.43
CA LEU A 223 -5.77 -12.52 2.38
C LEU A 223 -4.65 -12.99 3.34
N PHE A 224 -3.51 -12.30 3.33
CA PHE A 224 -2.42 -12.52 4.29
C PHE A 224 -2.88 -12.34 5.74
N THR A 225 -3.56 -11.23 6.04
CA THR A 225 -4.07 -10.95 7.40
C THR A 225 -5.01 -12.07 7.86
N TRP A 226 -5.90 -12.54 6.99
CA TRP A 226 -6.79 -13.66 7.27
C TRP A 226 -6.02 -14.96 7.56
N HIS A 227 -5.05 -15.31 6.73
CA HIS A 227 -4.20 -16.49 6.93
C HIS A 227 -3.45 -16.45 8.26
N VAL A 228 -2.88 -15.31 8.63
CA VAL A 228 -2.22 -15.14 9.93
C VAL A 228 -3.22 -15.32 11.06
N LEU A 229 -4.37 -14.65 11.02
CA LEU A 229 -5.40 -14.75 12.06
C LEU A 229 -5.88 -16.19 12.30
N VAL A 230 -6.09 -16.97 11.23
CA VAL A 230 -6.49 -18.39 11.33
C VAL A 230 -5.35 -19.26 11.89
N SER A 231 -4.10 -18.91 11.62
CA SER A 231 -2.92 -19.69 12.03
C SER A 231 -2.44 -19.36 13.45
N VAL A 232 -2.72 -18.17 13.96
CA VAL A 232 -2.26 -17.68 15.28
C VAL A 232 -2.62 -18.62 16.44
N PRO A 233 -3.83 -19.21 16.55
CA PRO A 233 -4.15 -20.13 17.64
C PRO A 233 -3.28 -21.39 17.65
N HIS A 234 -3.01 -21.97 16.48
CA HIS A 234 -2.15 -23.13 16.34
C HIS A 234 -0.69 -22.78 16.70
N LEU A 235 -0.20 -21.65 16.20
CA LEU A 235 1.12 -21.12 16.53
C LEU A 235 1.25 -20.83 18.03
N ALA A 236 0.21 -20.28 18.67
CA ALA A 236 0.19 -20.03 20.11
C ALA A 236 0.30 -21.32 20.93
N LEU A 237 -0.35 -22.41 20.49
CA LEU A 237 -0.24 -23.73 21.13
C LEU A 237 1.16 -24.32 21.00
N LEU A 238 1.75 -24.26 19.80
CA LEU A 238 3.13 -24.70 19.55
C LEU A 238 4.13 -23.95 20.44
N LEU A 239 3.99 -22.62 20.53
CA LEU A 239 4.87 -21.77 21.33
C LEU A 239 4.62 -21.88 22.85
N ARG A 240 3.47 -22.41 23.29
CA ARG A 240 3.13 -22.65 24.70
C ARG A 240 3.55 -24.04 25.21
N ASN A 241 4.06 -24.92 24.36
CA ASN A 241 4.55 -26.24 24.75
C ASN A 241 5.86 -26.16 25.56
N SER A 242 5.76 -25.70 26.81
CA SER A 242 6.86 -25.78 27.77
C SER A 242 6.35 -26.06 29.19
N THR A 243 6.95 -27.08 29.80
CA THR A 243 6.88 -27.57 31.19
C THR A 243 5.84 -28.64 31.55
N TRP A 244 4.53 -28.47 31.36
CA TRP A 244 3.55 -29.43 31.93
C TRP A 244 3.52 -30.81 31.26
N ILE A 245 3.66 -30.88 29.93
CA ILE A 245 3.73 -32.15 29.17
C ILE A 245 5.05 -32.86 29.46
N ALA A 246 6.15 -32.11 29.59
CA ALA A 246 7.45 -32.64 29.97
C ALA A 246 7.46 -33.17 31.40
N ALA A 247 6.79 -32.48 32.34
CA ALA A 247 6.61 -32.94 33.72
C ALA A 247 5.71 -34.18 33.80
N LEU A 248 4.60 -34.22 33.06
CA LEU A 248 3.71 -35.39 32.99
C LEU A 248 4.42 -36.60 32.38
N ARG A 249 5.19 -36.39 31.30
CA ARG A 249 6.01 -37.41 30.66
C ARG A 249 7.13 -37.89 31.58
N TRP A 250 7.79 -36.99 32.33
CA TRP A 250 8.79 -37.35 33.35
C TRP A 250 8.18 -38.13 34.52
N ILE A 251 6.98 -37.77 35.00
CA ILE A 251 6.26 -38.50 36.06
C ILE A 251 5.85 -39.90 35.58
N LEU A 252 5.39 -40.03 34.33
CA LEU A 252 4.99 -41.31 33.74
C LEU A 252 6.19 -42.21 33.38
N SER A 253 7.33 -41.62 33.04
CA SER A 253 8.56 -42.33 32.66
C SER A 253 9.49 -42.62 33.84
N SER A 254 9.41 -41.87 34.94
CA SER A 254 10.25 -42.09 36.13
C SER A 254 9.79 -43.34 36.88
N ASN A 255 10.70 -44.29 37.06
CA ASN A 255 10.48 -45.54 37.79
C ASN A 255 10.39 -45.35 39.33
N VAL A 256 10.42 -44.10 39.81
CA VAL A 256 10.29 -43.73 41.22
C VAL A 256 8.81 -43.76 41.61
N ARG A 257 8.39 -44.95 42.09
CA ARG A 257 7.11 -45.32 42.70
C ARG A 257 5.99 -44.27 42.57
N THR A 258 5.22 -44.40 41.49
CA THR A 258 3.84 -43.88 41.33
C THR A 258 2.92 -44.14 42.55
N TRP A 259 3.31 -45.08 43.40
CA TRP A 259 2.61 -45.45 44.63
C TRP A 259 2.74 -44.47 45.79
N THR A 260 3.77 -43.63 45.85
CA THR A 260 4.03 -42.80 47.03
C THR A 260 2.87 -41.87 47.41
N PRO A 261 2.26 -41.11 46.47
CA PRO A 261 1.07 -40.30 46.78
C PRO A 261 -0.22 -41.13 46.87
N LEU A 262 -0.32 -42.22 46.10
CA LEU A 262 -1.51 -43.09 46.10
C LEU A 262 -1.65 -43.90 47.39
N LEU A 263 -0.55 -44.25 48.06
CA LEU A 263 -0.55 -44.93 49.36
C LEU A 263 -1.11 -44.05 50.47
N ALA A 264 -0.80 -42.75 50.46
CA ALA A 264 -1.36 -41.81 51.42
C ALA A 264 -2.88 -41.66 51.24
N LEU A 265 -3.33 -41.56 49.97
CA LEU A 265 -4.75 -41.49 49.63
C LEU A 265 -5.49 -42.79 49.98
N LEU A 266 -4.92 -43.95 49.61
CA LEU A 266 -5.48 -45.26 49.93
C LEU A 266 -5.57 -45.46 51.44
N GLY A 267 -4.51 -45.12 52.19
CA GLY A 267 -4.49 -45.19 53.64
C GLY A 267 -5.55 -44.30 54.29
N TRP A 268 -5.75 -43.08 53.77
CA TRP A 268 -6.82 -42.21 54.24
C TRP A 268 -8.21 -42.78 53.96
N ILE A 269 -8.47 -43.25 52.73
CA ILE A 269 -9.76 -43.86 52.35
C ILE A 269 -10.04 -45.08 53.24
N THR A 270 -9.06 -45.98 53.41
CA THR A 270 -9.21 -47.15 54.27
C THR A 270 -9.45 -46.76 55.72
N ALA A 271 -8.74 -45.76 56.26
CA ALA A 271 -8.94 -45.28 57.63
C ALA A 271 -10.32 -44.66 57.84
N GLU A 272 -10.85 -43.95 56.84
CA GLU A 272 -12.20 -43.38 56.91
C GLU A 272 -13.26 -44.47 56.85
N THR A 273 -13.14 -45.43 55.91
CA THR A 273 -14.08 -46.56 55.80
C THR A 273 -14.05 -47.46 57.05
N ALA A 274 -12.88 -47.60 57.69
CA ALA A 274 -12.74 -48.40 58.91
C ALA A 274 -13.48 -47.83 60.12
N LYS A 275 -13.81 -46.53 60.13
CA LYS A 275 -14.63 -45.93 61.20
C LYS A 275 -16.06 -46.45 61.18
N ASP A 276 -16.58 -46.74 59.99
CA ASP A 276 -17.99 -47.12 59.79
C ASP A 276 -18.16 -48.65 59.66
N ASN A 277 -17.25 -49.33 58.93
CA ASN A 277 -17.31 -50.79 58.74
C ASN A 277 -15.91 -51.39 58.44
N LEU A 278 -15.39 -52.20 59.37
CA LEU A 278 -14.11 -52.89 59.21
C LEU A 278 -14.08 -53.86 58.01
N GLY A 279 -15.21 -54.51 57.70
CA GLY A 279 -15.29 -55.43 56.57
C GLY A 279 -15.13 -54.72 55.23
N GLU A 280 -15.74 -53.54 55.07
CA GLU A 280 -15.64 -52.73 53.86
C GLU A 280 -14.25 -52.11 53.70
N ALA A 281 -13.60 -51.72 54.81
CA ALA A 281 -12.23 -51.24 54.77
C ALA A 281 -11.25 -52.31 54.25
N VAL A 282 -11.44 -53.57 54.62
CA VAL A 282 -10.65 -54.69 54.09
C VAL A 282 -10.90 -54.91 52.59
N VAL A 283 -12.16 -54.80 52.14
CA VAL A 283 -12.50 -54.89 50.71
C VAL A 283 -11.82 -53.76 49.92
N VAL A 284 -11.87 -52.52 50.43
CA VAL A 284 -11.18 -51.36 49.84
C VAL A 284 -9.68 -51.62 49.72
N LEU A 285 -9.04 -52.14 50.77
CA LEU A 285 -7.59 -52.40 50.79
C LEU A 285 -7.16 -53.47 49.78
N ILE A 286 -8.03 -54.43 49.48
CA ILE A 286 -7.74 -55.53 48.55
C ILE A 286 -8.07 -55.16 47.09
N THR A 287 -9.15 -54.41 46.86
CA THR A 287 -9.70 -54.20 45.51
C THR A 287 -9.16 -52.96 44.78
N LEU A 288 -8.87 -51.88 45.50
CA LEU A 288 -8.38 -50.64 44.89
C LEU A 288 -6.96 -50.74 44.31
N PRO A 289 -5.97 -51.40 44.97
CA PRO A 289 -4.62 -51.46 44.43
C PRO A 289 -4.52 -52.14 43.05
N PRO A 290 -5.20 -53.28 42.77
CA PRO A 290 -5.23 -53.89 41.44
C PRO A 290 -5.83 -52.99 40.36
N VAL A 291 -6.95 -52.31 40.65
CA VAL A 291 -7.66 -51.43 39.69
C VAL A 291 -6.82 -50.20 39.36
N LEU A 292 -6.23 -49.56 40.37
CA LEU A 292 -5.33 -48.42 40.18
C LEU A 292 -4.08 -48.82 39.38
N ASN A 293 -3.51 -50.01 39.66
CA ASN A 293 -2.37 -50.53 38.92
C ASN A 293 -2.71 -50.81 37.45
N ALA A 294 -3.90 -51.35 37.16
CA ALA A 294 -4.38 -51.55 35.80
C ALA A 294 -4.56 -50.22 35.05
N GLY A 295 -5.13 -49.20 35.70
CA GLY A 295 -5.29 -47.85 35.12
C GLY A 295 -3.95 -47.18 34.80
N VAL A 296 -2.96 -47.28 35.71
CA VAL A 296 -1.61 -46.75 35.49
C VAL A 296 -0.90 -47.48 34.34
N LYS A 297 -1.03 -48.81 34.25
CA LYS A 297 -0.46 -49.58 33.13
C LYS A 297 -1.09 -49.18 31.79
N TRP A 298 -2.41 -49.04 31.74
CA TRP A 298 -3.13 -48.59 30.54
C TRP A 298 -2.66 -47.20 30.07
N LEU A 299 -2.50 -46.25 31.00
CA LEU A 299 -1.97 -44.92 30.70
C LEU A 299 -0.52 -44.99 30.18
N ARG A 300 0.34 -45.80 30.79
CA ARG A 300 1.74 -45.97 30.34
C ARG A 300 1.80 -46.52 28.92
N THR A 301 1.00 -47.53 28.58
CA THR A 301 0.97 -48.10 27.22
C THR A 301 0.48 -47.12 26.15
N ARG A 302 -0.40 -46.17 26.50
CA ARG A 302 -1.00 -45.25 25.53
C ARG A 302 -0.20 -43.97 25.30
N PHE A 303 0.61 -43.55 26.26
CA PHE A 303 1.31 -42.26 26.23
C PHE A 303 2.85 -42.37 26.21
N VAL A 304 3.44 -43.55 26.44
CA VAL A 304 4.92 -43.72 26.52
C VAL A 304 5.49 -44.53 25.34
N HIS A 305 4.67 -45.10 24.45
CA HIS A 305 5.12 -45.89 23.28
C HIS A 305 4.72 -45.28 21.92
N GLN A 306 4.54 -43.95 21.85
CA GLN A 306 4.48 -43.24 20.55
C GLN A 306 5.79 -42.50 20.26
N GLU A 307 6.90 -43.21 20.37
CA GLU A 307 8.18 -42.89 19.69
C GLU A 307 8.64 -44.15 18.96
#